data_AF-D6TQU7-F1
#
_entry.id   AF-D6TQU7-F1
#
_cell.length_a   1.000
_cell.length_b   1.000
_cell.length_c   1.000
_cell.angle_alpha   90.00
_cell.angle_beta   90.00
_cell.angle_gamma   90.00
#
_symmetry.space_group_name_H-M   'P 1'
#
loop_
_entity.id
_entity.type
_entity.pdbx_description
1 polymer ?
#
loop_
_entity_poly.entity_id
_entity_poly.type
_entity_poly.pdbx_seq_one_letter_code
_entity_poly.pdbx_strand_id
1 'polypeptide(L)'
;MQGYSLLHPQSARFTPVDTQTVHAFLQADERLYCIEKTPQRTFWVYWGDPAYDAPPLGTICFGDLELQEPNTLLVSTLSDTRMQVLLDLLRPLQLSAPQMQFDTPPTPPKELRRRP
;
A
#
# COMPACT_ATOMS: atom_id res chain seq x y z
N MET A 1 -11.25 -21.25 -0.13
CA MET A 1 -10.78 -19.86 0.02
C MET A 1 -10.06 -19.67 1.37
N GLN A 2 -8.86 -20.22 1.55
CA GLN A 2 -8.06 -19.95 2.78
C GLN A 2 -7.01 -18.85 2.57
N GLY A 3 -6.56 -18.60 1.33
CA GLY A 3 -5.54 -17.60 1.02
C GLY A 3 -5.93 -16.15 1.34
N TYR A 4 -7.22 -15.80 1.26
CA TYR A 4 -7.70 -14.43 1.51
C TYR A 4 -7.81 -14.09 3.01
N SER A 5 -7.72 -15.07 3.92
CA SER A 5 -7.79 -14.83 5.37
C SER A 5 -6.53 -14.15 5.92
N LEU A 6 -5.45 -14.10 5.14
CA LEU A 6 -4.18 -13.47 5.52
C LEU A 6 -4.07 -12.01 5.04
N LEU A 7 -5.05 -11.53 4.24
CA LEU A 7 -5.06 -10.15 3.80
C LEU A 7 -5.52 -9.25 4.94
N HIS A 8 -4.73 -8.23 5.22
CA HIS A 8 -5.03 -7.18 6.18
C HIS A 8 -4.98 -5.83 5.44
N PRO A 9 -6.08 -5.45 4.75
CA PRO A 9 -6.13 -4.21 4.02
C PRO A 9 -6.00 -3.03 4.98
N GLN A 10 -5.04 -2.15 4.71
CA GLN A 10 -4.76 -1.01 5.55
C GLN A 10 -4.17 0.12 4.74
N SER A 11 -4.32 1.33 5.27
CA SER A 11 -3.73 2.53 4.71
C SER A 11 -3.13 3.42 5.78
N ALA A 12 -2.11 4.17 5.39
CA ALA A 12 -1.45 5.18 6.20
C ALA A 12 -1.57 6.53 5.46
N ARG A 13 -2.16 7.52 6.11
CA ARG A 13 -2.37 8.84 5.55
C ARG A 13 -1.43 9.84 6.21
N PHE A 14 -0.64 10.54 5.40
CA PHE A 14 0.17 11.68 5.82
C PHE A 14 -0.46 12.97 5.30
N THR A 15 -0.79 13.89 6.21
CA THR A 15 -1.24 15.22 5.84
C THR A 15 -0.92 16.24 6.95
N PRO A 16 -0.44 17.44 6.62
CA PRO A 16 0.02 17.87 5.30
C PRO A 16 1.40 17.27 4.94
N VAL A 17 1.71 17.15 3.65
CA VAL A 17 3.07 16.85 3.16
C VAL A 17 3.58 17.93 2.20
N ASP A 18 4.90 18.06 2.07
CA ASP A 18 5.50 18.82 0.97
C ASP A 18 5.45 17.98 -0.32
N THR A 19 4.46 18.28 -1.16
CA THR A 19 4.18 17.57 -2.41
C THR A 19 5.39 17.54 -3.35
N GLN A 20 6.20 18.61 -3.43
CA GLN A 20 7.34 18.64 -4.34
C GLN A 20 8.47 17.74 -3.85
N THR A 21 8.79 17.84 -2.55
CA THR A 21 9.83 17.02 -1.92
C THR A 21 9.46 15.54 -1.97
N VAL A 22 8.21 15.19 -1.61
CA VAL A 22 7.71 13.81 -1.67
C VAL A 22 7.73 13.29 -3.10
N HIS A 23 7.20 14.05 -4.07
CA HIS A 23 7.21 13.63 -5.47
C HIS A 23 8.65 13.38 -5.96
N ALA A 24 9.58 14.30 -5.71
CA ALA A 24 10.97 14.15 -6.16
C ALA A 24 11.64 12.92 -5.55
N PHE A 25 11.42 12.67 -4.25
CA PHE A 25 11.93 11.50 -3.54
C PHE A 25 11.39 10.20 -4.14
N LEU A 26 10.06 10.07 -4.27
CA LEU A 26 9.44 8.86 -4.80
C LEU A 26 9.79 8.60 -6.26
N GLN A 27 9.93 9.66 -7.06
CA GLN A 27 10.32 9.56 -8.47
C GLN A 27 11.76 9.07 -8.66
N ALA A 28 12.62 9.28 -7.67
CA ALA A 28 14.04 8.91 -7.73
C ALA A 28 14.32 7.49 -7.19
N ASP A 29 13.38 6.84 -6.51
CA ASP A 29 13.58 5.51 -5.94
C ASP A 29 13.35 4.41 -7.00
N GLU A 30 14.39 3.64 -7.29
CA GLU A 30 14.36 2.57 -8.31
C GLU A 30 13.40 1.42 -8.01
N ARG A 31 12.98 1.28 -6.75
CA ARG A 31 12.02 0.25 -6.33
C ARG A 31 10.58 0.65 -6.60
N LEU A 32 10.34 1.90 -6.98
CA LEU A 32 9.03 2.46 -7.27
C LEU A 32 8.85 2.62 -8.78
N TYR A 33 7.72 2.13 -9.29
CA TYR A 33 7.31 2.35 -10.66
C TYR A 33 6.11 3.29 -10.68
N CYS A 34 6.27 4.46 -11.32
CA CYS A 34 5.19 5.42 -11.52
C CYS A 34 4.23 4.91 -12.61
N ILE A 35 2.99 4.58 -12.23
CA ILE A 35 1.99 4.04 -13.16
C ILE A 35 0.98 5.10 -13.63
N GLU A 36 0.81 6.17 -12.86
CA GLU A 36 -0.11 7.24 -13.19
C GLU A 36 0.43 8.58 -12.71
N LYS A 37 0.38 9.57 -13.60
CA LYS A 37 0.69 10.96 -13.26
C LYS A 37 -0.33 11.88 -13.92
N THR A 38 -1.14 12.53 -13.09
CA THR A 38 -2.15 13.52 -13.48
C THR A 38 -1.92 14.80 -12.69
N PRO A 39 -2.56 15.92 -13.06
CA PRO A 39 -2.52 17.12 -12.24
C PRO A 39 -3.02 16.89 -10.80
N GLN A 40 -4.03 16.03 -10.62
CA GLN A 40 -4.68 15.83 -9.32
C GLN A 40 -3.96 14.82 -8.42
N ARG A 41 -3.20 13.89 -9.02
CA ARG A 41 -2.51 12.83 -8.29
C ARG A 41 -1.38 12.19 -9.07
N THR A 42 -0.42 11.62 -8.33
CA THR A 42 0.61 10.72 -8.87
C THR A 42 0.61 9.42 -8.08
N PHE A 43 0.73 8.29 -8.77
CA PHE A 43 0.63 6.96 -8.19
C PHE A 43 1.86 6.12 -8.54
N TRP A 44 2.44 5.50 -7.51
CA TRP A 44 3.57 4.60 -7.61
C TRP A 44 3.20 3.23 -7.03
N VAL A 45 3.60 2.18 -7.73
CA VAL A 45 3.57 0.83 -7.20
C VAL A 45 4.97 0.50 -6.70
N TYR A 46 5.07 -0.03 -5.49
CA TYR A 46 6.33 -0.56 -4.98
C TYR A 46 6.55 -1.96 -5.53
N TRP A 47 7.51 -2.10 -6.43
CA TRP A 47 7.94 -3.35 -7.05
C TRP A 47 9.18 -3.95 -6.39
N GLY A 48 9.84 -3.18 -5.51
CA GLY A 48 10.94 -3.68 -4.70
C GLY A 48 10.53 -4.81 -3.76
N ASP A 49 11.44 -5.77 -3.59
CA ASP A 49 11.46 -6.89 -2.65
C ASP A 49 10.11 -7.61 -2.44
N PRO A 50 9.93 -8.84 -2.94
CA PRO A 50 8.78 -9.71 -2.64
C PRO A 50 8.48 -9.80 -1.14
N ALA A 51 7.48 -9.07 -0.63
CA ALA A 51 7.14 -9.16 0.79
C ALA A 51 6.54 -10.52 1.18
N TYR A 52 6.02 -11.25 0.18
CA TYR A 52 5.43 -12.56 0.39
C TYR A 52 5.61 -13.41 -0.86
N ASP A 53 6.43 -14.44 -0.77
CA ASP A 53 6.47 -15.52 -1.76
C ASP A 53 5.44 -16.58 -1.34
N ALA A 54 4.46 -16.83 -2.19
CA ALA A 54 3.36 -17.76 -1.92
C ALA A 54 3.42 -18.96 -2.88
N PRO A 55 4.40 -19.88 -2.82
CA PRO A 55 4.41 -21.03 -3.72
C PRO A 55 3.11 -21.85 -3.62
N PRO A 56 2.47 -22.27 -4.74
CA PRO A 56 2.85 -22.07 -6.15
C PRO A 56 2.23 -20.82 -6.81
N LEU A 57 1.52 -19.99 -6.05
CA LEU A 57 0.76 -18.81 -6.51
C LEU A 57 1.67 -17.64 -6.92
N GLY A 58 2.96 -17.72 -6.60
CA GLY A 58 3.97 -16.74 -6.97
C GLY A 58 4.17 -15.65 -5.91
N THR A 59 5.00 -14.68 -6.26
CA THR A 59 5.31 -13.52 -5.44
C THR A 59 4.17 -12.49 -5.49
N ILE A 60 3.75 -12.03 -4.32
CA ILE A 60 2.71 -11.03 -4.17
C ILE A 60 3.32 -9.68 -3.80
N CYS A 61 3.18 -8.68 -4.68
CA CYS A 61 3.63 -7.30 -4.48
C CYS A 61 2.42 -6.36 -4.42
N PHE A 62 1.73 -6.29 -3.29
CA PHE A 62 0.63 -5.32 -3.09
C PHE A 62 1.10 -4.18 -2.19
N GLY A 63 1.33 -3.00 -2.75
CA GLY A 63 1.78 -1.86 -1.97
C GLY A 63 1.93 -0.64 -2.84
N ASP A 64 1.14 0.38 -2.56
CA ASP A 64 1.00 1.54 -3.41
C ASP A 64 1.19 2.83 -2.63
N LEU A 65 1.73 3.84 -3.31
CA LEU A 65 1.83 5.20 -2.82
C LEU A 65 1.08 6.13 -3.78
N GLU A 66 0.16 6.92 -3.23
CA GLU A 66 -0.60 7.92 -3.98
C GLU A 66 -0.38 9.29 -3.35
N LEU A 67 0.21 10.20 -4.12
CA LEU A 67 0.32 11.60 -3.76
C LEU A 67 -0.88 12.34 -4.37
N GLN A 68 -1.80 12.80 -3.51
CA GLN A 68 -3.06 13.45 -3.88
C GLN A 68 -3.00 14.95 -3.58
N GLU A 69 -3.68 15.73 -4.40
CA GLU A 69 -3.97 17.13 -4.08
C GLU A 69 -5.17 17.28 -3.12
N PRO A 70 -5.11 18.23 -2.16
CA PRO A 70 -3.93 18.97 -1.73
C PRO A 70 -3.12 18.19 -0.68
N ASN A 71 -1.81 18.07 -0.90
CA ASN A 71 -0.77 17.76 0.10
C ASN A 71 -1.05 16.53 0.96
N THR A 72 -1.57 15.46 0.36
CA THR A 72 -1.80 14.18 1.05
C THR A 72 -0.99 13.08 0.39
N LEU A 73 -0.21 12.36 1.18
CA LEU A 73 0.38 11.09 0.76
C LEU A 73 -0.41 9.95 1.40
N LEU A 74 -0.97 9.09 0.56
CA LEU A 74 -1.65 7.87 0.97
C LEU A 74 -0.75 6.67 0.65
N VAL A 75 -0.55 5.80 1.62
CA VAL A 75 0.12 4.51 1.46
C VAL A 75 -0.92 3.43 1.69
N SER A 76 -1.03 2.44 0.81
CA SER A 76 -1.97 1.34 0.98
C SER A 76 -1.32 -0.01 0.72
N THR A 77 -1.76 -1.03 1.46
CA THR A 77 -1.28 -2.40 1.29
C THR A 77 -2.27 -3.41 1.90
N LEU A 78 -2.02 -4.69 1.65
CA LEU A 78 -2.79 -5.81 2.17
C LEU A 78 -2.03 -6.64 3.21
N SER A 79 -0.87 -6.20 3.71
CA SER A 79 -0.15 -6.88 4.78
C SER A 79 0.63 -5.94 5.70
N ASP A 80 0.74 -6.31 6.98
CA ASP A 80 1.46 -5.53 8.00
C ASP A 80 2.96 -5.41 7.65
N THR A 81 3.57 -6.51 7.18
CA THR A 81 4.97 -6.53 6.75
C THR A 81 5.22 -5.51 5.64
N ARG A 82 4.32 -5.44 4.66
CA ARG A 82 4.47 -4.52 3.53
C ARG A 82 4.21 -3.08 3.93
N MET A 83 3.30 -2.84 4.87
CA MET A 83 3.10 -1.50 5.44
C MET A 83 4.38 -1.04 6.12
N GLN A 84 5.02 -1.89 6.92
CA GLN A 84 6.30 -1.56 7.55
C GLN A 84 7.38 -1.22 6.52
N VAL A 85 7.51 -2.01 5.45
CA VAL A 85 8.48 -1.74 4.37
C VAL A 85 8.22 -0.39 3.70
N LEU A 86 6.96 -0.06 3.40
CA LEU A 86 6.59 1.22 2.79
C LEU A 86 6.78 2.40 3.74
N LEU A 87 6.53 2.24 5.04
CA LEU A 87 6.81 3.28 6.03
C LEU A 87 8.31 3.48 6.22
N ASP A 88 9.09 2.41 6.16
CA ASP A 88 10.56 2.46 6.26
C ASP A 88 11.19 3.14 5.06
N LEU A 89 10.65 2.89 3.86
CA LEU A 89 10.99 3.62 2.62
C LEU A 89 10.82 5.13 2.80
N LEU A 90 9.78 5.57 3.51
CA LEU A 90 9.44 6.98 3.69
C LEU A 90 10.17 7.66 4.86
N ARG A 91 10.85 6.92 5.75
CA ARG A 91 11.55 7.50 6.92
C ARG A 91 12.49 8.67 6.58
N PRO A 92 13.27 8.66 5.47
CA PRO A 92 14.16 9.77 5.15
C PRO A 92 13.44 11.11 4.95
N LEU A 93 12.15 11.09 4.60
CA LEU A 93 11.33 12.29 4.43
C LEU A 93 10.93 12.94 5.76
N GLN A 94 11.12 12.26 6.89
CA GLN A 94 10.80 12.77 8.24
C GLN A 94 9.37 13.32 8.35
N LEU A 95 8.42 12.64 7.69
CA LEU A 95 7.01 12.99 7.76
C LEU A 95 6.48 12.82 9.20
N SER A 96 5.42 13.55 9.53
CA SER A 96 4.69 13.33 10.78
C SER A 96 4.15 11.90 10.85
N ALA A 97 3.80 11.44 12.06
CA ALA A 97 3.15 10.15 12.22
C ALA A 97 1.89 10.07 11.33
N PRO A 98 1.71 8.98 10.55
CA PRO A 98 0.55 8.83 9.72
C PRO A 98 -0.70 8.52 10.54
N GLN A 99 -1.86 8.89 10.01
CA GLN A 99 -3.13 8.36 10.47
C GLN A 99 -3.35 6.98 9.82
N MET A 100 -3.38 5.93 10.64
CA MET A 100 -3.62 4.56 10.18
C MET A 100 -5.12 4.27 10.05
N GLN A 101 -5.51 3.55 9.01
CA GLN A 101 -6.84 2.98 8.81
C GLN A 101 -6.71 1.51 8.43
N PHE A 102 -7.56 0.66 9.00
CA PHE A 102 -7.64 -0.77 8.72
C PHE A 102 -9.03 -1.07 8.19
N ASP A 103 -9.12 -1.61 6.97
CA ASP A 103 -10.42 -1.98 6.42
C ASP A 103 -10.77 -3.39 6.84
N THR A 104 -12.03 -3.58 7.27
CA THR A 104 -12.51 -4.91 7.61
C THR A 104 -12.80 -5.65 6.30
N PRO A 105 -12.12 -6.78 6.00
CA PRO A 105 -12.42 -7.52 4.79
C PRO A 105 -13.89 -8.00 4.85
N PRO A 106 -14.63 -7.91 3.73
CA PRO A 106 -16.01 -8.38 3.70
C PRO A 106 -16.03 -9.86 4.08
N THR A 107 -16.79 -10.22 5.10
CA THR A 107 -16.94 -11.62 5.50
C THR A 107 -17.85 -12.30 4.47
N PRO A 108 -17.35 -13.24 3.63
CA PRO A 108 -18.24 -13.92 2.70
C PRO A 108 -19.29 -14.70 3.49
N PRO A 109 -20.57 -14.65 3.10
CA PRO A 109 -21.60 -15.44 3.75
C PRO A 109 -21.21 -16.92 3.69
N LYS A 110 -21.22 -17.58 4.85
CA LYS A 110 -20.90 -18.99 4.97
C LYS A 110 -21.93 -19.80 4.19
N GLU A 111 -21.53 -20.44 3.09
CA GLU A 111 -22.44 -21.32 2.37
C GLU A 111 -22.94 -22.42 3.32
N LEU A 112 -24.26 -22.49 3.48
CA LEU A 112 -24.91 -23.60 4.18
C LEU A 112 -24.56 -24.88 3.42
N ARG A 113 -23.84 -25.80 4.08
CA ARG A 113 -23.59 -27.14 3.54
C ARG A 113 -24.94 -27.73 3.11
N ARG A 114 -25.14 -27.90 1.80
CA ARG A 114 -26.23 -28.75 1.30
C ARG A 114 -25.93 -30.15 1.81
N ARG A 115 -26.80 -30.66 2.68
CA ARG A 115 -26.71 -32.05 3.15
C ARG A 115 -26.88 -32.97 1.93
N PRO A 116 -26.14 -34.09 1.87
CA PRO A 116 -26.32 -35.09 0.82
C PRO A 116 -27.74 -35.69 0.87
#